data_AF-A0A2V9KVA9-F1
#
_entry.id   AF-A0A2V9KVA9-F1
#
_cell.length_a   1.000
_cell.length_b   1.000
_cell.length_c   1.000
_cell.angle_alpha   90.00
_cell.angle_beta   90.00
_cell.angle_gamma   90.00
#
_symmetry.space_group_name_H-M   'P 1'
#
loop_
_entity.id
_entity.type
_entity.pdbx_description
1 polymer ?
#
loop_
_entity_poly.entity_id
_entity_poly.type
_entity_poly.pdbx_seq_one_letter_code
_entity_poly.pdbx_strand_id
1 'polypeptide(L)'
;MKNRWRDEDAARFVAEHARQWGEDLSLRTYSTRLLGADDGLVLHGGGNTSVKGTHRNLLGEPVSAIFVKASGSNMATIEPEGHPGLDLECLR
;
A
#
# COMPACT_ATOMS: atom_id res chain seq x y z
N MET A 1 -9.18 -21.09 -3.50
CA MET A 1 -8.40 -19.83 -3.56
C MET A 1 -7.45 -19.93 -4.76
N LYS A 2 -7.37 -18.88 -5.60
CA LYS A 2 -6.50 -18.85 -6.79
C LYS A 2 -5.49 -17.71 -6.63
N ASN A 3 -4.21 -17.97 -6.83
CA ASN A 3 -3.20 -16.92 -6.87
C ASN A 3 -3.41 -16.05 -8.13
N ARG A 4 -3.55 -14.74 -7.95
CA ARG A 4 -3.75 -13.74 -9.02
C ARG A 4 -2.52 -12.85 -9.25
N TRP A 5 -1.43 -13.08 -8.51
CA TRP A 5 -0.16 -12.36 -8.70
C TRP A 5 0.40 -12.59 -10.10
N ARG A 6 0.88 -11.52 -10.73
CA ARG A 6 1.61 -11.54 -12.00
C ARG A 6 2.78 -10.58 -11.91
N ASP A 7 3.99 -11.08 -12.10
CA ASP A 7 5.21 -10.27 -11.98
C ASP A 7 5.23 -9.09 -12.97
N GLU A 8 4.71 -9.31 -14.19
CA GLU A 8 4.59 -8.26 -15.21
C GLU A 8 3.66 -7.12 -14.79
N ASP A 9 2.51 -7.45 -14.18
CA ASP A 9 1.56 -6.43 -13.71
C ASP A 9 2.09 -5.69 -12.48
N ALA A 10 2.76 -6.40 -11.57
CA ALA A 10 3.43 -5.80 -10.43
C ALA A 10 4.51 -4.82 -10.88
N ALA A 11 5.38 -5.23 -11.81
CA ALA A 11 6.44 -4.41 -12.37
C ALA A 11 5.88 -3.17 -13.10
N ARG A 12 4.81 -3.34 -13.89
CA ARG A 12 4.13 -2.21 -14.54
C ARG A 12 3.57 -1.22 -13.51
N PHE A 13 2.87 -1.70 -12.50
CA PHE A 13 2.29 -0.86 -11.46
C PHE A 13 3.37 -0.08 -10.69
N VAL A 14 4.49 -0.75 -10.34
CA VAL A 14 5.64 -0.12 -9.70
C VAL A 14 6.26 0.94 -10.62
N ALA A 15 6.48 0.65 -11.91
CA ALA A 15 7.05 1.61 -12.85
C ALA A 15 6.21 2.88 -13.00
N GLU A 16 4.89 2.75 -12.92
CA GLU A 16 3.94 3.88 -13.00
C GLU A 16 3.95 4.76 -11.74
N HIS A 17 4.07 4.17 -10.53
CA HIS A 17 3.82 4.88 -9.26
C HIS A 17 5.08 5.16 -8.43
N ALA A 18 6.16 4.38 -8.59
CA ALA A 18 7.32 4.42 -7.70
C ALA A 18 8.06 5.75 -7.72
N ARG A 19 8.00 6.51 -8.83
CA ARG A 19 8.60 7.85 -8.90
C ARG A 19 8.05 8.79 -7.84
N GLN A 20 6.76 8.68 -7.52
CA GLN A 20 6.09 9.54 -6.55
C GLN A 20 5.99 8.88 -5.17
N TRP A 21 5.71 7.58 -5.14
CA TRP A 21 5.30 6.88 -3.93
C TRP A 21 6.34 5.88 -3.40
N GLY A 22 7.41 5.63 -4.16
CA GLY A 22 8.40 4.60 -3.86
C GLY A 22 7.94 3.19 -4.25
N GLU A 23 8.90 2.30 -4.45
CA GLU A 23 8.66 0.93 -4.93
C GLU A 23 7.81 0.13 -3.93
N ASP A 24 8.15 0.17 -2.64
CA ASP A 24 7.48 -0.60 -1.59
C ASP A 24 6.00 -0.27 -1.46
N LEU A 25 5.66 1.02 -1.48
CA LEU A 25 4.28 1.46 -1.39
C LEU A 25 3.50 1.11 -2.65
N SER A 26 4.11 1.30 -3.83
CA SER A 26 3.50 0.93 -5.10
C SER A 26 3.19 -0.57 -5.17
N LEU A 27 4.15 -1.41 -4.77
CA LEU A 27 3.99 -2.86 -4.70
C LEU A 27 2.93 -3.27 -3.67
N ARG A 28 2.90 -2.59 -2.51
CA ARG A 28 1.89 -2.82 -1.48
C ARG A 28 0.50 -2.48 -2.00
N THR A 29 0.31 -1.37 -2.72
CA THR A 29 -0.96 -0.99 -3.33
C THR A 29 -1.42 -2.04 -4.35
N TYR A 30 -0.53 -2.50 -5.25
CA TYR A 30 -0.83 -3.59 -6.17
C TYR A 30 -1.31 -4.86 -5.44
N SER A 31 -0.56 -5.31 -4.43
CA SER A 31 -0.94 -6.50 -3.65
C SER A 31 -2.26 -6.31 -2.89
N THR A 32 -2.55 -5.09 -2.44
CA THR A 32 -3.80 -4.73 -1.75
C THR A 32 -4.99 -4.88 -2.68
N ARG A 33 -4.86 -4.48 -3.95
CA ARG A 33 -5.87 -4.67 -4.99
C ARG A 33 -6.15 -6.14 -5.28
N LEU A 34 -5.12 -6.98 -5.32
CA LEU A 34 -5.31 -8.42 -5.52
C LEU A 34 -6.14 -9.04 -4.40
N LEU A 35 -5.89 -8.64 -3.15
CA LEU A 35 -6.67 -9.09 -1.99
C LEU A 35 -8.09 -8.55 -2.02
N GLY A 36 -8.26 -7.26 -2.31
CA GLY A 36 -9.57 -6.60 -2.35
C GLY A 36 -10.47 -7.06 -3.51
N ALA A 37 -9.89 -7.61 -4.59
CA ALA A 37 -10.63 -8.15 -5.72
C ALA A 37 -11.18 -9.57 -5.50
N ASP A 38 -10.92 -10.18 -4.34
CA ASP A 38 -11.45 -11.49 -3.97
C ASP A 38 -12.42 -11.34 -2.78
N ASP A 39 -13.72 -11.39 -3.06
CA ASP A 39 -14.78 -11.29 -2.05
C ASP A 39 -14.75 -12.45 -1.03
N GLY A 40 -14.05 -13.55 -1.35
CA GLY A 40 -13.79 -14.64 -0.41
C GLY A 40 -12.69 -14.32 0.62
N LEU A 41 -11.92 -13.26 0.40
CA LEU A 41 -10.87 -12.77 1.31
C LEU A 41 -11.30 -11.49 2.04
N VAL A 42 -11.89 -10.55 1.31
CA VAL A 42 -12.22 -9.20 1.83
C VAL A 42 -13.66 -8.88 1.51
N LEU A 43 -14.50 -8.81 2.54
CA LEU A 43 -15.86 -8.30 2.43
C LEU A 43 -15.86 -6.77 2.34
N HIS A 44 -16.94 -6.20 1.82
CA HIS A 44 -17.07 -4.76 1.58
C HIS A 44 -16.70 -3.92 2.83
N GLY A 45 -15.73 -3.01 2.67
CA GLY A 45 -15.24 -2.12 3.72
C GLY A 45 -14.24 -2.75 4.70
N GLY A 46 -14.00 -4.06 4.61
CA GLY A 46 -13.07 -4.79 5.46
C GLY A 46 -11.61 -4.75 4.98
N GLY A 47 -10.79 -5.57 5.63
CA GLY A 47 -9.39 -5.80 5.30
C GLY A 47 -8.45 -4.63 5.62
N ASN A 48 -7.18 -4.97 5.83
CA ASN A 48 -6.13 -3.99 6.07
C ASN A 48 -4.80 -4.49 5.46
N THR A 49 -3.98 -3.56 5.03
CA THR A 49 -2.63 -3.82 4.53
C THR A 49 -1.70 -2.71 4.97
N SER A 50 -0.45 -3.06 5.20
CA SER A 50 0.57 -2.08 5.54
C SER A 50 1.94 -2.44 4.98
N VAL A 51 2.79 -1.42 4.89
CA VAL A 51 4.21 -1.58 4.54
C VAL A 51 5.04 -0.60 5.37
N LYS A 52 6.17 -1.07 5.89
CA LYS A 52 7.14 -0.22 6.58
C LYS A 52 8.10 0.35 5.54
N GLY A 53 8.53 1.58 5.73
CA GLY A 53 9.50 2.22 4.85
C GLY A 53 10.11 3.46 5.49
N THR A 54 10.75 4.27 4.67
CA THR A 54 11.29 5.57 5.07
C THR A 54 10.52 6.67 4.38
N HIS A 55 10.14 7.70 5.13
CA HIS A 55 9.53 8.92 4.60
C HIS A 55 10.45 10.11 4.86
N ARG A 56 10.40 11.14 4.01
CA ARG A 56 11.06 12.41 4.29
C ARG A 56 10.03 13.37 4.85
N ASN A 57 10.23 13.79 6.10
CA ASN A 57 9.34 14.76 6.73
C ASN A 57 9.48 16.16 6.08
N LEU A 58 8.72 17.14 6.57
CA LEU A 58 8.75 18.52 6.08
C LEU A 58 10.12 19.21 6.21
N LEU A 59 10.99 18.72 7.10
CA LEU A 59 12.35 19.21 7.31
C LEU A 59 13.38 18.48 6.39
N GLY A 60 12.92 17.53 5.57
CA GLY A 60 13.76 16.72 4.69
C GLY A 60 14.44 15.54 5.36
N GLU A 61 14.17 15.31 6.64
CA GLU A 61 14.80 14.27 7.45
C GLU A 61 14.15 12.91 7.16
N PRO A 62 14.94 11.83 7.03
CA PRO A 62 14.40 10.49 6.91
C PRO A 62 13.81 10.03 8.25
N VAL A 63 12.55 9.59 8.24
CA VAL A 63 11.86 9.03 9.40
C VAL A 63 11.35 7.63 9.09
N SER A 64 11.39 6.75 10.08
CA SER A 64 10.75 5.43 10.01
C SER A 64 9.24 5.62 9.90
N ALA A 65 8.61 5.05 8.88
CA ALA A 65 7.18 5.16 8.65
C ALA A 65 6.53 3.79 8.47
N ILE A 66 5.25 3.70 8.82
CA ILE A 66 4.36 2.63 8.39
C ILE A 66 3.19 3.23 7.61
N PHE A 67 3.01 2.77 6.38
CA PHE A 67 1.91 3.18 5.51
C PHE A 67 0.79 2.15 5.67
N VAL A 68 -0.39 2.57 6.11
CA VAL A 68 -1.52 1.70 6.44
C VAL A 68 -2.73 2.09 5.61
N LYS A 69 -3.48 1.13 5.08
CA LYS A 69 -4.73 1.42 4.36
C LYS A 69 -5.67 2.29 5.20
N ALA A 70 -6.11 3.41 4.65
CA ALA A 70 -7.01 4.35 5.30
C ALA A 70 -8.43 3.77 5.47
N SER A 71 -9.12 4.24 6.50
CA SER A 71 -10.56 4.04 6.66
C SER A 71 -11.32 4.61 5.47
N GLY A 72 -12.35 3.90 5.00
CA GLY A 72 -13.16 4.32 3.86
C GLY A 72 -12.55 3.99 2.48
N SER A 73 -11.28 3.61 2.39
CA SER A 73 -10.68 3.16 1.13
C SER A 73 -11.11 1.72 0.80
N ASN A 74 -11.58 1.51 -0.43
CA ASN A 74 -11.85 0.17 -0.94
C ASN A 74 -10.54 -0.49 -1.39
N MET A 75 -10.17 -1.65 -0.82
CA MET A 75 -8.93 -2.35 -1.18
C MET A 75 -8.88 -2.74 -2.66
N ALA A 76 -10.02 -3.03 -3.30
CA ALA A 76 -10.06 -3.43 -4.71
C ALA A 76 -9.60 -2.31 -5.67
N THR A 77 -9.74 -1.05 -5.25
CA THR A 77 -9.50 0.13 -6.09
C THR A 77 -8.56 1.17 -5.44
N ILE A 78 -7.98 0.87 -4.28
CA ILE A 78 -7.12 1.78 -3.53
C ILE A 78 -5.92 2.24 -4.38
N GLU A 79 -5.59 3.51 -4.32
CA GLU A 79 -4.36 4.09 -4.91
C GLU A 79 -3.31 4.31 -3.81
N PRO A 80 -2.03 4.60 -4.13
CA PRO A 80 -0.99 4.82 -3.13
C PRO A 80 -1.36 5.87 -2.06
N GLU A 81 -2.09 6.92 -2.46
CA GLU A 81 -2.63 7.99 -1.59
C GLU A 81 -3.54 7.44 -0.49
N GLY A 82 -4.17 6.28 -0.70
CA GLY A 82 -5.03 5.60 0.27
C GLY A 82 -4.26 4.96 1.43
N HIS A 83 -2.94 5.11 1.49
CA HIS A 83 -2.09 4.58 2.55
C HIS A 83 -1.38 5.70 3.31
N PRO A 84 -2.04 6.39 4.24
CA PRO A 84 -1.39 7.39 5.09
C PRO A 84 -0.18 6.81 5.82
N GLY A 85 0.91 7.58 5.83
CA GLY A 85 2.10 7.27 6.61
C GLY A 85 1.92 7.69 8.08
N LEU A 86 2.25 6.78 8.98
CA LEU A 86 2.32 7.02 10.42
C LEU A 86 3.77 6.91 10.88
N ASP A 87 4.15 7.74 11.86
CA ASP A 87 5.46 7.62 12.50
C ASP A 87 5.56 6.26 13.21
N LEU A 88 6.50 5.43 12.75
CA LEU A 88 6.69 4.09 13.30
C LEU A 88 7.36 4.11 14.67
N GLU A 89 8.17 5.14 14.98
CA GLU A 89 8.82 5.26 16.29
C GLU A 89 7.80 5.57 17.39
N CYS A 90 6.75 6.34 17.08
CA CYS A 90 5.65 6.61 18.01
C CYS A 90 4.80 5.37 18.38
N LEU A 91 5.04 4.21 17.76
CA LEU A 91 4.33 2.95 18.01
C LEU A 91 5.18 1.92 18.77
N ARG A 92 6.41 2.26 19.15
CA ARG A 92 7.34 1.41 19.91
C ARG A 92 7.35 1.78 21.38
#